data_AF-A0A7S2GLU2-F1
#
_entry.id   AF-A0A7S2GLU2-F1
#
_cell.length_a   1.000
_cell.length_b   1.000
_cell.length_c   1.000
_cell.angle_alpha   90.00
_cell.angle_beta   90.00
_cell.angle_gamma   90.00
#
_symmetry.space_group_name_H-M   'P 1'
#
loop_
_entity.id
_entity.type
_entity.pdbx_description
1 polymer ?
#
loop_
_entity_poly.entity_id
_entity_poly.type
_entity_poly.pdbx_seq_one_letter_code
_entity_poly.pdbx_strand_id
1 'polypeptide(L)'
;EIEKGKRFGRGVYFAEELSKSLEYSAGKDGSCCVLLCRVACGRFHCIDDMKEPDAHLRAAEADKDAILASPGGFGPREFVALEDAQMYPEYVLELAPDALQPPPSPTTPPPPPSPPSGSHFEQPRPMDLSGGSPASPASAIPSVEVD
;
A
#
# COMPACT_ATOMS: atom_id res chain seq x y z
N GLU A 1 19.44 27.44 8.61
CA GLU A 1 18.36 26.45 8.83
C GLU A 1 17.20 26.81 7.91
N ILE A 2 16.83 25.92 6.98
CA ILE A 2 15.62 26.13 6.19
C ILE A 2 14.48 25.63 7.06
N GLU A 3 13.67 26.54 7.61
CA GLU A 3 12.42 26.16 8.28
C GLU A 3 11.58 25.35 7.28
N LYS A 4 11.46 24.04 7.51
CA LYS A 4 10.58 23.17 6.73
C LYS A 4 9.15 23.71 6.88
N GLY A 5 8.43 23.89 5.77
CA GLY A 5 7.02 24.32 5.78
C GLY A 5 6.71 25.80 5.53
N LYS A 6 7.63 26.60 4.94
CA LYS A 6 7.36 28.00 4.53
C LYS A 6 7.77 28.31 3.08
N ARG A 7 7.68 27.33 2.18
CA ARG A 7 8.10 27.53 0.78
C ARG A 7 7.17 28.44 -0.01
N PHE A 8 5.87 28.38 0.29
CA PHE A 8 4.81 29.10 -0.40
C PHE A 8 4.06 30.05 0.55
N GLY A 9 4.73 30.47 1.63
CA GLY A 9 4.17 31.37 2.63
C GLY A 9 3.45 30.69 3.78
N ARG A 10 2.67 31.50 4.51
CA ARG A 10 1.93 31.05 5.70
C ARG A 10 0.67 30.31 5.29
N GLY A 11 0.43 29.18 5.96
CA GLY A 11 -0.80 28.41 5.88
C GLY A 11 -0.57 26.96 6.29
N VAL A 12 -1.59 26.14 6.13
CA VAL A 12 -1.53 24.70 6.40
C VAL A 12 -1.20 23.96 5.11
N TYR A 13 -0.14 23.17 5.13
CA TYR A 13 0.38 22.47 3.96
C TYR A 13 -0.22 21.07 3.88
N PHE A 14 -0.69 20.73 2.68
CA PHE A 14 -1.16 19.40 2.31
C PHE A 14 -0.37 18.92 1.10
N ALA A 15 -0.19 17.61 0.98
CA ALA A 15 0.37 16.99 -0.21
C ALA A 15 -0.62 15.95 -0.74
N GLU A 16 -0.70 15.86 -2.06
CA GLU A 16 -1.47 14.81 -2.73
C GLU A 16 -0.84 13.43 -2.53
N GLU A 17 0.49 13.38 -2.45
CA GLU A 17 1.24 12.15 -2.29
C GLU A 17 1.55 11.88 -0.82
N LEU A 18 1.18 10.68 -0.34
CA LEU A 18 1.45 10.24 1.03
C LEU A 18 2.95 10.24 1.36
N SER A 19 3.79 9.83 0.42
CA SER A 19 5.25 9.83 0.54
C SER A 19 5.79 11.18 0.97
N LYS A 20 5.20 12.28 0.48
CA LYS A 20 5.61 13.64 0.82
C LYS A 20 5.23 14.00 2.26
N SER A 21 4.01 13.65 2.67
CA SER A 21 3.54 13.84 4.05
C SER A 21 4.34 13.01 5.06
N LEU A 22 4.82 11.84 4.65
CA LEU A 22 5.64 10.96 5.50
C LEU A 22 6.99 11.59 5.90
N GLU A 23 7.54 12.50 5.10
CA GLU A 23 8.75 13.26 5.46
C GLU A 23 8.58 14.11 6.74
N TYR A 24 7.32 14.33 7.15
CA TYR A 24 6.92 15.16 8.30
C TYR A 24 6.26 14.37 9.43
N SER A 25 6.00 13.07 9.25
CA SER A 25 5.21 12.26 10.20
C SER A 25 6.04 11.42 11.18
N ALA A 26 7.38 11.53 11.13
CA ALA A 26 8.28 10.71 11.94
C ALA A 26 8.04 10.90 13.44
N GLY A 27 7.40 9.91 14.07
CA GLY A 27 7.24 9.81 15.51
C GLY A 27 8.51 9.33 16.20
N LYS A 28 8.60 9.56 17.52
CA LYS A 28 9.76 9.13 18.34
C LYS A 28 9.94 7.61 18.38
N ASP A 29 8.85 6.87 18.22
CA ASP A 29 8.80 5.41 18.41
C ASP A 29 8.73 4.64 17.07
N GLY A 30 9.05 5.29 15.94
CA GLY A 30 8.98 4.69 14.61
C GLY A 30 7.56 4.54 14.04
N SER A 31 6.52 4.80 14.84
CA SER A 31 5.14 4.98 14.38
C SER A 31 5.00 6.29 13.60
N CYS A 32 4.31 6.25 12.45
CA CYS A 32 4.01 7.44 11.65
C CYS A 32 2.51 7.70 11.66
N CYS A 33 2.11 8.94 11.96
CA CYS A 33 0.70 9.35 11.87
C CYS A 33 0.52 10.41 10.79
N VAL A 34 -0.48 10.22 9.92
CA VAL A 34 -0.83 11.18 8.86
C VAL A 34 -2.32 11.51 8.95
N LEU A 35 -2.68 12.78 8.72
CA LEU A 35 -4.06 13.19 8.59
C LEU A 35 -4.48 13.14 7.12
N LEU A 36 -5.62 12.50 6.86
CA LEU A 36 -6.31 12.62 5.57
C LEU A 36 -7.47 13.61 5.76
N CYS A 37 -7.36 14.76 5.11
CA CYS A 37 -8.29 15.86 5.27
C CYS A 37 -9.12 16.10 4.01
N ARG A 38 -10.36 16.54 4.18
CA ARG A 38 -11.08 17.28 3.13
C ARG A 38 -10.66 18.74 3.22
N VAL A 39 -10.29 19.32 2.08
CA VAL A 39 -9.85 20.72 2.00
C VAL A 39 -10.69 21.47 0.98
N ALA A 40 -11.30 22.57 1.41
CA ALA A 40 -12.09 23.48 0.58
C ALA A 40 -11.15 24.51 -0.07
N CYS A 41 -10.56 24.13 -1.21
CA CYS A 41 -9.52 24.93 -1.85
C CYS A 41 -10.01 26.10 -2.72
N GLY A 42 -11.29 26.14 -3.09
CA GLY A 42 -11.86 27.22 -3.91
C GLY A 42 -11.05 27.51 -5.19
N ARG A 43 -10.72 28.79 -5.43
CA ARG A 43 -9.86 29.25 -6.52
C ARG A 43 -8.40 29.22 -6.10
N PHE A 44 -7.57 28.63 -6.95
CA PHE A 44 -6.13 28.55 -6.71
C PHE A 44 -5.35 29.77 -7.20
N HIS A 45 -4.32 30.12 -6.43
CA HIS A 45 -3.11 30.76 -6.90
C HIS A 45 -2.09 29.66 -7.26
N CYS A 46 -1.77 29.49 -8.54
CA CYS A 46 -0.88 28.42 -9.00
C CYS A 46 0.58 28.90 -9.03
N ILE A 47 1.50 28.07 -8.55
CA ILE A 47 2.93 28.36 -8.49
C ILE A 47 3.69 27.19 -9.12
N ASP A 48 4.49 27.50 -10.14
CA ASP A 48 5.37 26.53 -10.80
C ASP A 48 6.82 26.61 -10.30
N ASP A 49 7.15 27.69 -9.59
CA ASP A 49 8.47 27.93 -9.01
C ASP A 49 8.74 27.01 -7.80
N MET A 50 10.03 26.72 -7.56
CA MET A 50 10.45 25.87 -6.43
C MET A 50 10.14 26.47 -5.06
N LYS A 51 10.03 27.79 -4.99
CA LYS A 51 9.79 28.55 -3.76
C LYS A 51 9.25 29.94 -4.07
N GLU A 52 8.23 30.35 -3.32
CA GLU A 52 7.67 31.69 -3.36
C GLU A 52 7.14 32.08 -1.96
N PRO A 53 8.01 32.63 -1.09
CA PRO A 53 7.67 32.85 0.33
C PRO A 53 6.45 33.75 0.55
N ASP A 54 6.18 34.65 -0.38
CA ASP A 54 5.09 35.64 -0.26
C ASP A 54 3.84 35.23 -1.03
N ALA A 55 3.75 33.99 -1.51
CA ALA A 55 2.63 33.55 -2.33
C ALA A 55 1.27 33.64 -1.62
N HIS A 56 1.23 33.46 -0.30
CA HIS A 56 0.03 33.70 0.51
C HIS A 56 -0.48 35.14 0.43
N LEU A 57 0.42 36.14 0.34
CA LEU A 57 0.05 37.54 0.15
C LEU A 57 -0.49 37.76 -1.27
N ARG A 58 0.18 37.18 -2.27
CA ARG A 58 -0.25 37.30 -3.68
C ARG A 58 -1.57 36.59 -3.95
N ALA A 59 -1.82 35.45 -3.29
CA ALA A 59 -3.09 34.76 -3.34
C ALA A 59 -4.21 35.65 -2.79
N ALA A 60 -4.00 36.31 -1.65
CA ALA A 60 -4.96 37.24 -1.07
C ALA A 60 -5.20 38.47 -1.97
N GLU A 61 -4.14 39.09 -2.50
CA GLU A 61 -4.23 40.21 -3.45
C GLU A 61 -4.99 39.85 -4.74
N ALA A 62 -4.82 38.61 -5.21
CA ALA A 62 -5.48 38.08 -6.40
C ALA A 62 -6.86 37.45 -6.10
N ASP A 63 -7.39 37.62 -4.88
CA ASP A 63 -8.66 37.07 -4.43
C ASP A 63 -8.73 35.55 -4.72
N LYS A 64 -7.76 34.80 -4.18
CA LYS A 64 -7.66 33.35 -4.27
C LYS A 64 -7.83 32.73 -2.89
N ASP A 65 -8.44 31.56 -2.87
CA ASP A 65 -8.83 30.88 -1.63
C ASP A 65 -7.73 29.93 -1.14
N ALA A 66 -6.87 29.42 -2.03
CA ALA A 66 -5.76 28.53 -1.70
C ALA A 66 -4.59 28.69 -2.67
N ILE A 67 -3.45 28.10 -2.30
CA ILE A 67 -2.29 27.97 -3.18
C ILE A 67 -2.20 26.53 -3.70
N LEU A 68 -1.92 26.38 -4.99
CA LEU A 68 -1.50 25.13 -5.60
C LEU A 68 -0.06 25.27 -6.08
N ALA A 69 0.86 24.61 -5.41
CA ALA A 69 2.26 24.54 -5.83
C ALA A 69 2.51 23.24 -6.59
N SER A 70 3.04 23.36 -7.80
CA SER A 70 3.45 22.24 -8.64
C SER A 70 4.87 22.47 -9.17
N PRO A 71 5.90 22.42 -8.29
CA PRO A 71 7.24 22.85 -8.63
C PRO A 71 7.83 22.08 -9.82
N GLY A 72 8.17 22.79 -10.88
CA GLY A 72 8.72 22.21 -12.10
C GLY A 72 7.78 21.27 -12.86
N GLY A 73 6.49 21.23 -12.54
CA GLY A 73 5.46 20.47 -13.27
C GLY A 73 5.49 18.94 -13.13
N PHE A 74 6.51 18.38 -12.48
CA PHE A 74 6.69 16.93 -12.32
C PHE A 74 6.83 16.48 -10.86
N GLY A 75 6.90 17.41 -9.91
CA GLY A 75 7.00 17.11 -8.48
C GLY A 75 5.65 16.86 -7.81
N PRO A 76 5.66 16.36 -6.55
CA PRO A 76 4.44 16.19 -5.78
C PRO A 76 3.73 17.54 -5.62
N ARG A 77 2.43 17.56 -5.93
CA ARG A 77 1.62 18.76 -5.77
C ARG A 77 1.35 19.02 -4.30
N GLU A 78 1.54 20.28 -3.90
CA GLU A 78 1.30 20.75 -2.56
C GLU A 78 0.22 21.83 -2.58
N PHE A 79 -0.65 21.79 -1.57
CA PHE A 79 -1.71 22.75 -1.37
C PHE A 79 -1.44 23.52 -0.10
N VAL A 80 -1.71 24.82 -0.11
CA VAL A 80 -1.69 25.62 1.12
C VAL A 80 -3.08 26.19 1.34
N ALA A 81 -3.74 25.72 2.40
CA ALA A 81 -4.94 26.35 2.94
C ALA A 81 -4.52 27.60 3.73
N LEU A 82 -5.18 28.72 3.44
CA LEU A 82 -4.85 30.01 4.03
C LEU A 82 -5.63 30.26 5.33
N GLU A 83 -6.78 29.61 5.49
CA GLU A 83 -7.69 29.73 6.63
C GLU A 83 -8.01 28.36 7.25
N ASP A 84 -8.09 28.30 8.58
CA ASP A 84 -8.33 27.06 9.32
C ASP A 84 -9.69 26.42 8.99
N ALA A 85 -10.69 27.24 8.65
CA ALA A 85 -12.03 26.79 8.28
C ALA A 85 -12.08 26.01 6.95
N GLN A 86 -11.00 26.05 6.15
CA GLN A 86 -10.94 25.32 4.88
C GLN A 86 -10.65 23.84 5.05
N MET A 87 -10.23 23.38 6.24
CA MET A 87 -9.83 21.99 6.45
C MET A 87 -10.76 21.26 7.42
N TYR A 88 -11.07 20.01 7.07
CA TYR A 88 -11.75 19.06 7.92
C TYR A 88 -10.92 17.77 7.99
N PRO A 89 -10.28 17.45 9.13
CA PRO A 89 -9.61 16.17 9.34
C PRO A 89 -10.64 15.05 9.30
N GLU A 90 -10.66 14.27 8.23
CA GLU A 90 -11.65 13.20 8.04
C GLU A 90 -11.15 11.88 8.64
N TYR A 91 -9.86 11.59 8.49
CA TYR A 91 -9.24 10.38 9.04
C TYR A 91 -7.87 10.67 9.66
N VAL A 92 -7.55 9.90 10.70
CA VAL A 92 -6.19 9.75 11.24
C VAL A 92 -5.67 8.39 10.80
N LEU A 93 -4.55 8.37 10.09
CA LEU A 93 -3.91 7.16 9.61
C LEU A 93 -2.68 6.87 10.47
N GLU A 94 -2.72 5.78 11.22
CA GLU A 94 -1.55 5.24 11.89
C GLU A 94 -0.87 4.20 10.98
N LEU A 95 0.41 4.43 10.68
CA LEU A 95 1.18 3.63 9.74
C LEU A 95 2.28 2.90 10.51
N ALA A 96 2.22 1.57 10.48
CA ALA A 96 3.25 0.70 11.04
C ALA A 96 4.27 0.35 9.96
N PRO A 97 5.57 0.66 10.13
CA PRO A 97 6.60 0.34 9.13
C PRO A 97 6.73 -1.17 8.84
N ASP A 98 6.38 -2.04 9.80
CA ASP A 98 6.51 -3.50 9.68
C ASP A 98 5.29 -4.22 9.05
N ALA A 99 4.21 -3.52 8.70
CA ALA A 99 3.00 -4.15 8.16
C ALA A 99 3.17 -4.73 6.74
N LEU A 100 4.31 -4.47 6.08
CA LEU A 100 4.66 -5.05 4.77
C LEU A 100 5.45 -6.36 4.88
N GLN A 101 5.67 -6.92 6.08
CA GLN A 101 6.13 -8.30 6.13
C GLN A 101 5.09 -9.15 5.39
N PRO A 102 5.47 -9.85 4.30
CA PRO A 102 4.57 -10.80 3.68
C PRO A 102 4.10 -11.76 4.79
N PRO A 103 2.84 -12.21 4.78
CA PRO A 103 2.38 -13.17 5.76
C PRO A 103 3.41 -14.30 5.83
N PRO A 104 3.78 -14.79 7.03
CA PRO A 104 4.77 -15.84 7.14
C PRO A 104 4.36 -16.96 6.21
N SER A 105 5.26 -17.37 5.32
CA SER A 105 5.02 -18.47 4.38
C SER A 105 4.37 -19.62 5.15
N PRO A 106 3.30 -20.26 4.62
CA PRO A 106 2.67 -21.39 5.30
C PRO A 106 3.77 -22.38 5.66
N THR A 107 3.93 -22.62 6.96
CA THR A 107 5.04 -23.42 7.48
C THR A 107 4.93 -24.79 6.83
N THR A 108 5.82 -25.10 5.90
CA THR A 108 5.85 -26.44 5.30
C THR A 108 5.96 -27.42 6.45
N PRO A 109 5.03 -28.39 6.59
CA PRO A 109 5.15 -29.39 7.64
C PRO A 109 6.54 -30.03 7.53
N PRO A 110 7.17 -30.36 8.68
CA PRO A 110 8.46 -31.01 8.66
C PRO A 110 8.40 -32.23 7.74
N PRO A 111 9.43 -32.47 6.91
CA PRO A 111 9.43 -33.64 6.05
C PRO A 111 9.19 -34.90 6.91
N PRO A 112 8.44 -35.88 6.40
CA PRO A 112 8.24 -37.12 7.11
C PRO A 112 9.60 -37.73 7.47
N PRO A 113 9.71 -38.41 8.63
CA PRO A 113 10.96 -39.05 9.02
C PRO A 113 11.44 -39.98 7.90
N SER A 114 12.72 -39.86 7.56
CA SER A 114 13.35 -40.74 6.56
C SER A 114 13.09 -42.20 6.93
N PRO A 115 12.69 -43.06 5.97
CA PRO A 115 12.52 -44.47 6.25
C PRO A 115 13.84 -45.05 6.79
N PRO A 116 13.78 -46.00 7.74
CA PRO A 116 14.98 -46.61 8.29
C PRO A 116 15.80 -47.25 7.18
N SER A 117 17.07 -46.85 7.08
CA SER A 117 18.03 -47.49 6.18
C SER A 117 18.23 -48.95 6.59
N GLY A 118 17.67 -49.86 5.79
CA GLY A 118 18.13 -51.23 5.67
C GLY A 118 17.74 -52.18 6.80
N SER A 119 16.54 -52.76 6.73
CA SER A 119 16.37 -54.16 7.10
C SER A 119 16.60 -55.02 5.85
N HIS A 120 17.60 -55.90 5.92
CA HIS A 120 17.84 -56.98 4.99
C HIS A 120 16.53 -57.60 4.48
N PHE A 121 16.23 -57.40 3.20
CA PHE A 121 15.10 -58.02 2.53
C PHE A 121 15.50 -59.47 2.21
N GLU A 122 15.11 -60.41 3.06
CA GLU A 122 15.21 -61.83 2.76
C GLU A 122 14.24 -62.15 1.61
N GLN A 123 14.77 -62.61 0.48
CA GLN A 123 13.99 -62.87 -0.73
C GLN A 123 12.90 -63.94 -0.46
N PRO A 124 11.60 -63.63 -0.68
CA PRO A 124 10.58 -64.65 -0.65
C PRO A 124 10.72 -65.57 -1.86
N ARG A 125 10.56 -66.87 -1.62
CA ARG A 125 10.58 -67.92 -2.65
C ARG A 125 9.45 -67.71 -3.66
N PRO A 126 9.66 -68.08 -4.94
CA PRO A 126 8.69 -67.87 -6.00
C PRO A 126 7.43 -68.70 -5.76
N MET A 127 6.29 -68.04 -5.71
CA MET A 127 4.97 -68.66 -5.80
C MET A 127 4.50 -68.58 -7.25
N ASP A 128 4.26 -69.75 -7.81
CA ASP A 128 3.78 -70.00 -9.16
C ASP A 128 2.26 -69.85 -9.16
N LEU A 129 1.70 -68.83 -9.82
CA LEU A 129 0.25 -68.71 -10.02
C LEU A 129 -0.09 -68.11 -11.39
N SER A 130 -0.54 -69.03 -12.22
CA SER A 130 -1.27 -68.84 -13.46
C SER A 130 -2.68 -68.27 -13.22
N GLY A 131 -3.14 -67.46 -14.18
CA GLY A 131 -4.55 -67.39 -14.55
C GLY A 131 -5.31 -66.13 -14.15
N GLY A 132 -6.02 -65.55 -15.13
CA GLY A 132 -7.29 -64.85 -14.89
C GLY A 132 -7.35 -63.38 -15.28
N SER A 133 -7.52 -63.10 -16.57
CA SER A 133 -8.21 -61.87 -17.06
C SER A 133 -9.70 -62.01 -16.75
N PRO A 134 -10.42 -60.94 -16.34
CA PRO A 134 -11.23 -60.26 -17.35
C PRO A 134 -11.58 -58.77 -17.10
N ALA A 135 -11.83 -58.11 -18.24
CA ALA A 135 -12.92 -57.17 -18.59
C ALA A 135 -13.23 -55.93 -17.72
N SER A 136 -13.06 -54.77 -18.36
CA SER A 136 -13.76 -53.51 -18.07
C SER A 136 -15.28 -53.64 -18.19
N PRO A 137 -16.03 -52.71 -17.56
CA PRO A 137 -16.90 -51.87 -18.39
C PRO A 137 -16.92 -50.38 -18.01
N ALA A 138 -17.38 -49.63 -19.01
CA ALA A 138 -17.54 -48.20 -19.10
C ALA A 138 -18.85 -47.67 -18.47
N SER A 139 -19.14 -46.39 -18.75
CA SER A 139 -20.36 -45.60 -18.51
C SER A 139 -20.47 -44.93 -17.13
N ALA A 140 -21.03 -43.73 -16.99
CA ALA A 140 -21.52 -42.73 -17.95
C ALA A 140 -21.70 -41.40 -17.17
N ILE A 141 -21.62 -40.29 -17.90
CA ILE A 141 -21.92 -38.93 -17.45
C ILE A 141 -23.40 -38.66 -17.72
N PRO A 142 -24.14 -37.97 -16.85
CA PRO A 142 -25.28 -37.17 -17.26
C PRO A 142 -24.99 -35.67 -17.13
N SER A 143 -25.27 -34.97 -18.23
CA SER A 143 -25.32 -33.52 -18.37
C SER A 143 -26.42 -32.93 -17.49
N VAL A 144 -26.14 -31.77 -16.89
CA VAL A 144 -27.12 -30.95 -16.18
C VAL A 144 -27.54 -29.81 -17.11
N GLU A 145 -28.83 -29.78 -17.47
CA GLU A 145 -29.49 -28.63 -18.11
C GLU A 145 -29.55 -27.46 -17.13
N VAL A 146 -29.29 -26.26 -17.66
CA VAL A 146 -29.40 -24.98 -16.95
C VAL A 146 -30.56 -24.23 -17.61
N ASP A 147 -31.60 -23.94 -16.82
CA ASP A 147 -32.67 -22.98 -17.13
C ASP A 147 -32.16 -21.54 -16.92
#